data_AF-A0A524A467-F1
#
_entry.id   AF-A0A524A467-F1
#
_cell.length_a   1.000
_cell.length_b   1.000
_cell.length_c   1.000
_cell.angle_alpha   90.00
_cell.angle_beta   90.00
_cell.angle_gamma   90.00
#
_symmetry.space_group_name_H-M   'P 1'
#
loop_
_entity.id
_entity.type
_entity.pdbx_description
1 polymer ?
#
loop_
_entity_poly.entity_id
_entity_poly.type
_entity_poly.pdbx_seq_one_letter_code
_entity_poly.pdbx_strand_id
1 'polypeptide(L)' 'MDIARDAMRLMRQGKSLAEIRAYVDRQYSKFGQPTDTEPVEQ' A
#
# COMPACT_ATOMS: atom_id res chain seq x y z
N MET A 1 1.29 13.09 -3.81
CA MET A 1 -0.10 12.54 -3.74
C MET A 1 -0.14 11.25 -4.55
N ASP A 2 0.86 10.38 -4.37
CA ASP A 2 1.16 9.30 -5.32
C ASP A 2 0.77 7.94 -4.73
N ILE A 3 0.98 7.75 -3.42
CA ILE A 3 0.51 6.59 -2.64
C ILE A 3 -1.01 6.38 -2.81
N ALA A 4 -1.80 7.44 -2.65
CA ALA A 4 -3.26 7.37 -2.75
C ALA A 4 -3.74 6.99 -4.17
N ARG A 5 -3.10 7.52 -5.22
CA ARG A 5 -3.44 7.18 -6.61
C ARG A 5 -3.08 5.73 -6.94
N ASP A 6 -1.93 5.27 -6.47
CA ASP A 6 -1.49 3.89 -6.64
C ASP A 6 -2.41 2.91 -5.91
N ALA A 7 -2.79 3.21 -4.66
CA ALA A 7 -3.72 2.39 -3.90
C ALA A 7 -5.06 2.26 -4.66
N MET A 8 -5.67 3.38 -5.09
CA MET A 8 -6.91 3.34 -5.87
C MET A 8 -6.76 2.59 -7.20
N ARG A 9 -5.61 2.71 -7.87
CA ARG A 9 -5.33 1.95 -9.10
C ARG A 9 -5.29 0.45 -8.84
N LEU A 10 -4.60 0.01 -7.78
CA LEU A 10 -4.48 -1.40 -7.42
C LEU A 10 -5.83 -1.99 -6.95
N MET A 11 -6.63 -1.21 -6.21
CA MET A 11 -8.00 -1.59 -5.86
C MET A 11 -8.84 -1.86 -7.12
N ARG A 12 -8.77 -0.98 -8.13
CA ARG A 12 -9.47 -1.20 -9.41
C ARG A 12 -8.97 -2.41 -10.19
N GLN A 13 -7.74 -2.88 -9.93
CA GLN A 13 -7.18 -4.10 -10.49
C GLN A 13 -7.59 -5.36 -9.72
N GLY A 14 -8.42 -5.23 -8.68
CA GLY A 14 -8.87 -6.36 -7.85
C GLY A 14 -7.81 -6.88 -6.87
N LYS A 15 -6.78 -6.09 -6.59
CA LYS A 15 -5.73 -6.47 -5.62
C LYS A 15 -6.28 -6.49 -4.19
N SER A 16 -5.82 -7.47 -3.40
CA SER A 16 -6.18 -7.54 -1.99
C SER A 16 -5.53 -6.39 -1.19
N LEU A 17 -6.05 -6.09 -0.01
CA LEU A 17 -5.46 -5.08 0.87
C LEU A 17 -4.01 -5.44 1.23
N ALA A 18 -3.71 -6.74 1.42
CA ALA A 18 -2.36 -7.21 1.71
C ALA A 18 -1.40 -6.95 0.54
N GLU A 19 -1.83 -7.18 -0.71
CA GLU A 19 -1.03 -6.87 -1.90
C GLU A 19 -0.81 -5.35 -2.07
N ILE A 20 -1.82 -4.54 -1.78
CA ILE A 20 -1.73 -3.08 -1.82
C ILE A 20 -0.73 -2.59 -0.76
N ARG A 21 -0.81 -3.10 0.47
CA ARG A 21 0.11 -2.75 1.55
C ARG A 21 1.55 -3.11 1.18
N ALA A 22 1.78 -4.32 0.70
CA ALA A 22 3.10 -4.77 0.27
C ALA A 22 3.67 -3.91 -0.87
N TYR A 23 2.83 -3.49 -1.82
CA TYR A 23 3.25 -2.56 -2.88
C TYR A 23 3.67 -1.21 -2.32
N VAL A 24 2.86 -0.63 -1.42
CA VAL A 24 3.13 0.68 -0.82
C VAL A 24 4.42 0.65 -0.01
N ASP A 25 4.58 -0.35 0.85
CA ASP A 25 5.80 -0.51 1.66
C ASP A 25 7.03 -0.62 0.72
N ARG A 26 6.98 -1.50 -0.28
CA ARG A 26 8.10 -1.66 -1.23
C ARG A 26 8.44 -0.37 -1.99
N GLN A 27 7.45 0.40 -2.45
CA GLN A 27 7.72 1.60 -3.25
C GLN A 27 8.10 2.82 -2.43
N TYR A 28 7.53 2.97 -1.24
CA TYR A 28 7.56 4.22 -0.51
C TYR A 28 8.40 4.19 0.77
N SER A 29 8.84 3.01 1.27
CA SER A 29 9.74 2.95 2.44
C SER A 29 11.07 3.69 2.26
N LYS A 30 11.50 3.92 1.01
CA LYS A 30 12.69 4.74 0.71
C LYS A 30 12.54 6.22 1.11
N PHE A 31 11.31 6.69 1.33
CA PHE A 31 11.02 8.07 1.70
C PHE A 31 10.83 8.27 3.21
N GLY A 32 10.77 7.18 3.99
CA GLY A 32 10.58 7.23 5.43
C GLY A 32 10.02 5.92 5.99
N GLN A 33 10.07 5.80 7.32
CA GLN A 33 9.46 4.68 8.02
C GLN A 33 7.94 4.70 7.84
N PRO A 34 7.29 3.53 7.61
CA PRO A 34 5.83 3.47 7.53
C PRO A 34 5.19 3.85 8.88
N THR A 35 4.02 4.48 8.81
CA THR A 35 3.15 4.63 9.98
C THR A 35 2.75 3.23 10.47
N ASP A 36 2.88 3.03 11.78
CA ASP A 36 2.37 1.82 12.42
C ASP A 36 0.84 1.83 12.36
N THR A 37 0.29 0.81 11.71
CA THR A 37 -1.14 0.64 11.47
C THR A 37 -1.48 -0.80 11.76
N GLU A 38 -2.74 -1.08 12.09
CA GLU A 38 -3.21 -2.45 12.30
C GLU A 38 -2.79 -3.38 11.14
N PRO A 39 -2.43 -4.64 11.43
CA PRO A 39 -2.10 -5.62 10.40
C PRO A 39 -3.27 -5.79 9.43
N VAL A 40 -2.95 -5.89 8.15
CA VAL A 40 -3.95 -6.25 7.14
C VAL A 40 -4.10 -7.76 7.14
N GLU A 41 -5.29 -8.27 7.48
CA GLU A 41 -5.60 -9.70 7.43
C GLU A 41 -5.44 -10.25 6.00
N GLN A 42 -4.93 -11.48 5.88
CA GLN A 42 -4.55 -12.12 4.61
C GLN A 42 -5.73 -12.79 3.91
#